data_AF-J9BV48-F1
#
_entry.id   AF-J9BV48-F1
#
_cell.length_a   1.000
_cell.length_b   1.000
_cell.length_c   1.000
_cell.angle_alpha   90.00
_cell.angle_beta   90.00
_cell.angle_gamma   90.00
#
_symmetry.space_group_name_H-M   'P 1'
#
loop_
_entity.id
_entity.type
_entity.pdbx_description
1 polymer ?
#
loop_
_entity_poly.entity_id
_entity_poly.type
_entity_poly.pdbx_seq_one_letter_code
_entity_poly.pdbx_strand_id
1 'polypeptide(L)'
;MPEAEFIVVPSSYTEKGQYDEEIASAKGLYINMLETCDTLYVPKFGLAKDEEVLRYIQQHTEKQVIQSHVGEISTMGGAMNCLTWYCPSHLLPSKMKRLNDQNEGSSIRKIFDWF
;
A
#
# COMPACT_ATOMS: atom_id res chain seq x y z
N MET A 1 23.76 5.58 6.73
CA MET A 1 23.44 4.16 7.01
C MET A 1 24.37 3.31 6.17
N PRO A 2 25.58 2.99 6.66
CA PRO A 2 26.56 2.22 5.90
C PRO A 2 26.12 0.76 5.64
N GLU A 3 25.09 0.27 6.34
CA GLU A 3 24.53 -1.09 6.18
C GLU A 3 23.23 -1.15 5.36
N ALA A 4 22.77 -0.03 4.78
CA ALA A 4 21.56 -0.05 3.97
C ALA A 4 21.79 -0.77 2.64
N GLU A 5 20.97 -1.75 2.33
CA GLU A 5 20.93 -2.41 1.03
C GLU A 5 20.04 -1.62 0.05
N PHE A 6 20.50 -1.44 -1.18
CA PHE A 6 19.73 -0.78 -2.24
C PHE A 6 19.07 -1.81 -3.14
N ILE A 7 17.74 -1.88 -3.07
CA ILE A 7 16.94 -2.74 -3.93
C ILE A 7 16.35 -1.90 -5.07
N VAL A 8 16.64 -2.30 -6.32
CA VAL A 8 16.11 -1.63 -7.52
C VAL A 8 14.83 -2.34 -7.95
N VAL A 9 13.69 -1.77 -7.56
CA VAL A 9 12.38 -2.29 -7.96
C VAL A 9 12.19 -2.09 -9.48
N PRO A 10 11.89 -3.14 -10.26
CA PRO A 10 11.66 -2.99 -11.69
C PRO A 10 10.49 -2.06 -11.99
N SER A 11 10.61 -1.26 -13.04
CA SER A 11 9.55 -0.38 -13.52
C SER A 11 8.98 -0.89 -14.85
N SER A 12 7.73 -0.53 -15.12
CA SER A 12 7.09 -0.68 -16.43
C SER A 12 6.32 0.58 -16.79
N TYR A 13 6.92 1.73 -16.46
CA TYR A 13 6.35 3.04 -16.73
C TYR A 13 5.86 3.18 -18.17
N THR A 14 4.69 3.77 -18.34
CA THR A 14 4.14 4.13 -19.63
C THR A 14 3.26 5.37 -19.50
N GLU A 15 3.35 6.25 -20.49
CA GLU A 15 2.45 7.39 -20.69
C GLU A 15 1.14 6.99 -21.40
N LYS A 16 1.03 5.75 -21.90
CA LYS A 16 -0.13 5.31 -22.66
C LYS A 16 -1.38 5.21 -21.77
N GLY A 17 -2.45 5.88 -22.19
CA GLY A 17 -3.74 5.86 -21.49
C GLY A 17 -3.76 6.76 -20.25
N GLN A 18 -2.86 7.75 -20.19
CA GLN A 18 -2.86 8.80 -19.19
C GLN A 18 -4.18 9.59 -19.24
N TYR A 19 -4.67 10.00 -18.07
CA TYR A 19 -5.93 10.74 -17.97
C TYR A 19 -5.78 12.18 -18.50
N ASP A 20 -4.66 12.81 -18.20
CA ASP A 20 -4.32 14.19 -18.57
C ASP A 20 -2.88 14.20 -19.09
N GLU A 21 -2.66 14.64 -20.33
CA GLU A 21 -1.34 14.63 -20.98
C GLU A 21 -0.30 15.51 -20.25
N GLU A 22 -0.74 16.49 -19.46
CA GLU A 22 0.15 17.36 -18.67
C GLU A 22 0.56 16.72 -17.32
N ILE A 23 -0.15 15.68 -16.87
CA ILE A 23 0.09 15.02 -15.57
C ILE A 23 0.67 13.63 -15.78
N ALA A 24 1.99 13.50 -15.61
CA ALA A 24 2.70 12.23 -15.76
C ALA A 24 2.06 11.08 -14.95
N SER A 25 1.82 9.95 -15.61
CA SER A 25 1.21 8.77 -14.97
C SER A 25 2.12 8.12 -13.91
N ALA A 26 1.50 7.52 -12.89
CA ALA A 26 2.17 6.62 -11.95
C ALA A 26 2.11 5.14 -12.39
N LYS A 27 1.52 4.85 -13.57
CA LYS A 27 1.30 3.48 -14.02
C LYS A 27 2.61 2.76 -14.28
N GLY A 28 2.78 1.58 -13.68
CA GLY A 28 4.02 0.81 -13.76
C GLY A 28 5.12 1.27 -12.81
N LEU A 29 4.87 2.27 -11.95
CA LEU A 29 5.78 2.68 -10.88
C LEU A 29 5.48 1.91 -9.59
N TYR A 30 5.96 0.66 -9.52
CA TYR A 30 5.68 -0.23 -8.37
C TYR A 30 6.24 0.25 -7.03
N ILE A 31 7.19 1.20 -7.04
CA ILE A 31 7.69 1.86 -5.84
C ILE A 31 6.61 2.66 -5.10
N ASN A 32 5.50 2.99 -5.75
CA ASN A 32 4.35 3.67 -5.12
C ASN A 32 3.47 2.70 -4.29
N MET A 33 4.12 1.76 -3.61
CA MET A 33 3.53 0.78 -2.70
C MET A 33 3.25 1.38 -1.32
N LEU A 34 2.26 0.82 -0.64
CA LEU A 34 1.91 1.22 0.73
C LEU A 34 2.44 0.18 1.71
N GLU A 35 3.21 0.63 2.70
CA GLU A 35 3.72 -0.21 3.77
C GLU A 35 2.93 0.01 5.07
N THR A 36 2.52 -1.08 5.72
CA THR A 36 2.02 -1.11 7.10
C THR A 36 3.01 -1.87 7.99
N CYS A 37 2.64 -2.10 9.26
CA CYS A 37 3.50 -2.82 10.20
C CYS A 37 3.89 -4.23 9.69
N ASP A 38 2.93 -4.97 9.14
CA ASP A 38 3.04 -6.38 8.78
C ASP A 38 2.83 -6.66 7.28
N THR A 39 2.34 -5.67 6.53
CA THR A 39 1.89 -5.86 5.15
C THR A 39 2.51 -4.82 4.22
N LEU A 40 2.85 -5.25 3.01
CA LEU A 40 3.27 -4.41 1.91
C LEU A 40 2.26 -4.54 0.76
N TYR A 41 1.52 -3.47 0.50
CA TYR A 41 0.53 -3.40 -0.56
C TYR A 41 1.18 -2.92 -1.86
N VAL A 42 1.34 -3.84 -2.81
CA VAL A 42 2.01 -3.61 -4.10
C VAL A 42 0.98 -3.28 -5.18
N PRO A 43 1.18 -2.21 -5.97
CA PRO A 43 0.22 -1.82 -6.99
C PRO A 43 0.17 -2.83 -8.14
N LYS A 44 -1.05 -3.21 -8.53
CA LYS A 44 -1.34 -4.01 -9.72
C LYS A 44 -1.94 -3.10 -10.79
N PHE A 45 -1.22 -2.91 -11.89
CA PHE A 45 -1.57 -1.92 -12.91
C PHE A 45 -2.36 -2.52 -14.08
N GLY A 46 -2.50 -3.85 -14.15
CA GLY A 46 -3.00 -4.57 -15.32
C GLY A 46 -1.93 -4.71 -16.40
N LEU A 47 -0.65 -4.72 -16.01
CA LEU A 47 0.49 -4.86 -16.92
C LEU A 47 1.01 -6.29 -16.89
N ALA A 48 1.60 -6.74 -18.00
CA ALA A 48 2.19 -8.08 -18.10
C ALA A 48 3.27 -8.35 -17.04
N LYS A 49 3.90 -7.29 -16.53
CA LYS A 49 4.99 -7.33 -15.54
C LYS A 49 4.52 -7.39 -14.08
N ASP A 50 3.22 -7.22 -13.80
CA ASP A 50 2.69 -7.13 -12.43
C ASP A 50 3.11 -8.35 -11.56
N GLU A 51 3.02 -9.56 -12.12
CA GLU A 51 3.32 -10.81 -11.40
C GLU A 51 4.83 -11.04 -11.23
N GLU A 52 5.64 -10.61 -12.18
CA GLU A 52 7.11 -10.66 -12.07
C GLU A 52 7.59 -9.76 -10.94
N VAL A 53 7.09 -8.51 -10.90
CA VAL A 53 7.50 -7.54 -9.88
C VAL A 53 7.01 -7.94 -8.49
N LEU A 54 5.80 -8.52 -8.38
CA LEU A 54 5.32 -9.07 -7.12
C LEU A 54 6.29 -10.10 -6.53
N ARG A 55 6.71 -11.08 -7.35
CA ARG A 55 7.65 -12.12 -6.92
C ARG A 55 9.01 -11.54 -6.54
N TYR A 56 9.49 -10.55 -7.29
CA TYR A 56 10.72 -9.84 -6.97
C TYR A 56 10.64 -9.15 -5.61
N ILE A 57 9.56 -8.41 -5.33
CA ILE A 57 9.38 -7.72 -4.05
C ILE A 57 9.29 -8.72 -2.88
N GLN A 58 8.59 -9.83 -3.06
CA GLN A 58 8.47 -10.90 -2.05
C GLN A 58 9.82 -11.51 -1.64
N GLN A 59 10.84 -11.47 -2.50
CA GLN A 59 12.18 -11.97 -2.17
C GLN A 59 12.97 -11.03 -1.25
N HIS A 60 12.55 -9.76 -1.13
CA HIS A 60 13.28 -8.70 -0.44
C HIS A 60 12.54 -8.16 0.79
N THR A 61 11.50 -8.86 1.25
CA THR A 61 10.78 -8.50 2.47
C THR A 61 10.25 -9.73 3.19
N GLU A 62 10.20 -9.66 4.52
CA GLU A 62 9.55 -10.67 5.36
C GLU A 62 8.06 -10.36 5.59
N LYS A 63 7.59 -9.18 5.16
CA LYS A 63 6.19 -8.74 5.31
C LYS A 63 5.26 -9.53 4.39
N GLN A 64 4.00 -9.63 4.78
CA GLN A 64 2.97 -10.13 3.88
C GLN A 64 2.85 -9.19 2.68
N VAL A 65 2.96 -9.72 1.46
CA VAL A 65 2.82 -8.91 0.25
C VAL A 65 1.46 -9.14 -0.39
N ILE A 66 0.67 -8.08 -0.53
CA ILE A 66 -0.67 -8.12 -1.13
C ILE A 66 -0.71 -7.22 -2.36
N GLN A 67 -1.23 -7.72 -3.48
CA GLN A 67 -1.51 -6.85 -4.63
C GLN A 67 -2.84 -6.12 -4.47
N SER A 68 -2.88 -4.84 -4.85
CA SER A 68 -4.13 -4.09 -4.97
C SER A 68 -4.22 -3.40 -6.32
N HIS A 69 -5.37 -3.53 -6.98
CA HIS A 69 -5.58 -3.01 -8.33
C HIS A 69 -5.71 -1.48 -8.32
N VAL A 70 -4.84 -0.80 -9.07
CA VAL A 70 -4.78 0.67 -9.18
C VAL A 70 -4.58 1.14 -10.62
N GLY A 71 -4.85 0.27 -11.60
CA GLY A 71 -4.54 0.52 -13.01
C GLY A 71 -5.19 1.78 -13.58
N GLU A 72 -6.41 2.10 -13.14
CA GLU A 72 -7.15 3.30 -13.55
C GLU A 72 -6.66 4.54 -12.80
N ILE A 73 -6.65 4.53 -11.47
CA ILE A 73 -6.24 5.72 -10.70
C ILE A 73 -4.78 6.15 -10.96
N SER A 74 -3.91 5.20 -11.33
CA SER A 74 -2.52 5.48 -11.71
C SER A 74 -2.37 6.38 -12.93
N THR A 75 -3.39 6.50 -13.78
CA THR A 75 -3.36 7.38 -14.95
C THR A 75 -3.55 8.86 -14.58
N MET A 76 -3.94 9.14 -13.33
CA MET A 76 -4.13 10.48 -12.77
C MET A 76 -2.89 10.99 -12.00
N GLY A 77 -1.75 10.29 -12.12
CA GLY A 77 -0.46 10.71 -11.56
C GLY A 77 -0.11 10.21 -10.16
N GLY A 78 -0.93 9.34 -9.56
CA GLY A 78 -0.65 8.75 -8.25
C GLY A 78 -1.17 7.32 -8.12
N ALA A 79 -0.56 6.53 -7.23
CA ALA A 79 -1.05 5.19 -6.88
C ALA A 79 -1.22 5.08 -5.35
N MET A 80 -0.94 3.94 -4.73
CA MET A 80 -1.30 3.71 -3.32
C MET A 80 -0.65 4.70 -2.38
N ASN A 81 0.68 4.82 -2.41
CA ASN A 81 1.40 5.65 -1.45
C ASN A 81 0.98 7.12 -1.51
N CYS A 82 0.73 7.63 -2.72
CA CYS A 82 0.30 9.01 -2.94
C CYS A 82 -1.10 9.32 -2.37
N LEU A 83 -1.96 8.31 -2.21
CA LEU A 83 -3.35 8.46 -1.79
C LEU A 83 -3.56 8.15 -0.30
N THR A 84 -2.48 7.83 0.40
CA THR A 84 -2.54 7.35 1.78
C THR A 84 -1.61 8.14 2.68
N TRP A 85 -1.95 8.18 3.96
CA TRP A 85 -1.13 8.82 4.97
C TRP A 85 -1.15 7.99 6.25
N TYR A 86 0.04 7.69 6.78
CA TYR A 86 0.15 7.03 8.07
C TYR A 86 -0.29 7.99 9.19
N CYS A 87 -1.32 7.59 9.95
CA CYS A 87 -1.80 8.35 11.10
C CYS A 87 -1.53 7.58 12.40
N PRO A 88 -0.45 7.93 13.14
CA PRO A 88 -0.21 7.38 14.47
C PRO A 88 -1.41 7.54 15.40
N SER A 89 -1.63 6.55 16.26
CA SER A 89 -2.75 6.55 17.24
C SER A 89 -2.79 7.80 18.12
N HIS A 90 -1.63 8.34 18.51
CA HIS A 90 -1.57 9.54 19.34
C HIS A 90 -2.06 10.81 18.61
N LEU A 91 -2.04 10.84 17.28
CA LEU A 91 -2.56 11.95 16.45
C LEU A 91 -4.04 11.79 16.11
N LEU A 92 -4.68 10.66 16.45
CA LEU A 92 -6.11 10.48 16.21
C LEU A 92 -6.94 11.47 17.03
N PRO A 93 -8.03 12.01 16.45
CA PRO A 93 -8.98 12.85 17.20
C PRO A 93 -9.54 12.10 18.41
N SER A 94 -9.76 12.79 19.52
CA SER A 94 -10.24 12.19 20.78
C SER A 94 -11.55 11.40 20.64
N LYS A 95 -12.41 11.78 19.68
CA LYS A 95 -13.66 11.05 19.37
C LYS A 95 -13.39 9.70 18.70
N MET A 96 -12.32 9.58 17.92
CA MET A 96 -11.93 8.37 17.21
C MET A 96 -11.17 7.40 18.13
N LYS A 97 -10.35 7.92 19.05
CA LYS A 97 -9.71 7.11 20.11
C LYS A 97 -10.73 6.31 20.93
N ARG A 98 -11.80 6.98 21.38
CA ARG A 98 -12.88 6.34 22.14
C ARG A 98 -13.62 5.23 21.39
N LEU A 99 -13.71 5.32 20.06
CA LEU A 99 -14.38 4.30 19.24
C LEU A 99 -13.52 3.03 19.13
N ASN A 100 -12.19 3.17 19.01
CA ASN A 100 -11.28 2.02 19.02
C ASN A 100 -11.31 1.30 20.36
N ASP A 101 -11.24 2.04 21.48
CA ASP A 101 -11.31 1.45 22.82
C ASP A 101 -12.63 0.69 23.06
N GLN A 102 -13.75 1.22 22.53
CA GLN A 102 -15.05 0.56 22.62
C GLN A 102 -15.15 -0.70 21.73
N ASN A 103 -14.52 -0.69 20.55
CA ASN A 103 -14.50 -1.85 19.66
C ASN A 103 -13.59 -2.97 20.18
N GLU A 104 -12.41 -2.63 20.74
CA GLU A 104 -11.55 -3.60 21.41
C GLU A 104 -12.25 -4.21 22.62
N GLY A 105 -12.89 -3.39 23.46
CA GLY A 105 -13.69 -3.87 24.60
C GLY A 105 -14.88 -4.74 24.19
N SER A 106 -15.52 -4.47 23.05
CA SER A 106 -16.61 -5.27 22.48
C SER A 106 -16.12 -6.60 21.90
N SER A 107 -14.99 -6.59 21.19
CA SER A 107 -14.35 -7.78 20.64
C SER A 107 -13.89 -8.73 21.75
N ILE A 108 -13.26 -8.20 22.80
CA ILE A 108 -12.85 -8.97 23.99
C ILE A 108 -14.07 -9.60 24.67
N ARG A 109 -15.16 -8.84 24.87
CA ARG A 109 -16.40 -9.38 25.47
C ARG A 109 -16.99 -10.53 24.66
N LYS A 110 -17.05 -10.39 23.32
CA LYS A 110 -17.52 -11.47 22.44
C LYS A 110 -16.67 -12.74 22.51
N ILE A 111 -15.35 -12.60 22.75
CA ILE A 111 -14.46 -13.75 22.95
C ILE A 111 -14.76 -14.42 24.30
N PHE A 112 -14.96 -13.65 25.36
CA PHE A 112 -15.30 -14.19 26.68
C PHE A 112 -16.71 -14.81 26.74
N ASP A 113 -17.67 -14.33 25.97
CA ASP A 113 -19.02 -14.92 25.87
C ASP A 113 -19.03 -16.25 25.08
N TRP A 114 -17.91 -16.62 24.44
CA TRP A 114 -17.74 -17.86 23.67
C TRP A 114 -17.05 -18.98 24.46
N PHE A 115 -16.50 -18.68 25.65
CA PHE A 115 -15.91 -19.62 26.61
C PHE A 115 -16.83 -19.82 27.82
#